data_AF-A0A7Z9VGW3-F1
#
_entry.id   AF-A0A7Z9VGW3-F1
#
_cell.length_a   1.000
_cell.length_b   1.000
_cell.length_c   1.000
_cell.angle_alpha   90.00
_cell.angle_beta   90.00
_cell.angle_gamma   90.00
#
_symmetry.space_group_name_H-M   'P 1'
#
loop_
_entity.id
_entity.type
_entity.pdbx_description
1 polymer ?
#
loop_
_entity_poly.entity_id
_entity_poly.type
_entity_poly.pdbx_seq_one_letter_code
_entity_poly.pdbx_strand_id
1 'polypeptide(L)'
;MDIYDRIPYSAIVNRKPLTLPDGGRVIVWPVVNLEEWIPTEPLPRRILIPPGEGSHVPDIPNWCWYEYGMRIGIWRLMAVLKEFAITPTVSLNATVVDVYPEVAEAALKADWEFLGHSYVQKAMFLLDDEREAIFKTAEHIK
;
A
#
# COMPACT_ATOMS: atom_id res chain seq x y z
N MET A 1 27.65 3.73 0.44
CA MET A 1 26.96 4.30 -0.72
C MET A 1 26.97 5.79 -0.51
N ASP A 2 27.69 6.52 -1.35
CA ASP A 2 27.66 7.98 -1.41
C ASP A 2 26.27 8.42 -1.90
N ILE A 3 25.77 9.58 -1.45
CA ILE A 3 24.49 10.14 -1.93
C ILE A 3 24.48 10.43 -3.44
N TYR A 4 25.67 10.49 -4.06
CA TYR A 4 25.86 10.64 -5.49
C TYR A 4 26.05 9.31 -6.23
N ASP A 5 26.09 8.17 -5.53
CA ASP A 5 26.16 6.86 -6.17
C ASP A 5 24.85 6.61 -6.92
N ARG A 6 24.88 6.81 -8.24
CA ARG A 6 23.75 6.51 -9.12
C ARG A 6 23.86 5.07 -9.61
N ILE A 7 22.71 4.43 -9.75
CA ILE A 7 22.61 3.27 -10.63
C ILE A 7 23.10 3.67 -12.03
N PRO A 8 23.76 2.76 -12.79
CA PRO A 8 24.24 3.07 -14.13
C PRO A 8 23.14 3.70 -15.00
N TYR A 9 23.45 4.83 -15.63
CA TYR A 9 22.50 5.52 -16.50
C TYR A 9 22.11 4.62 -17.68
N SER A 10 20.82 4.46 -17.90
CA SER A 10 20.27 3.69 -19.02
C SER A 10 19.09 4.45 -19.64
N ALA A 11 19.35 5.13 -20.75
CA ALA A 11 18.33 5.87 -21.51
C ALA A 11 17.36 4.92 -22.21
N ILE A 12 16.06 5.25 -22.19
CA ILE A 12 15.03 4.41 -22.84
C ILE A 12 15.29 4.19 -24.34
N VAL A 13 15.85 5.19 -25.04
CA VAL A 13 16.20 5.12 -26.47
C VAL A 13 17.31 4.11 -26.78
N ASN A 14 18.11 3.72 -25.78
CA ASN A 14 19.21 2.78 -25.92
C ASN A 14 18.85 1.37 -25.42
N ARG A 15 17.65 1.19 -24.83
CA ARG A 15 17.23 -0.11 -24.29
C ARG A 15 16.71 -1.00 -25.42
N LYS A 16 17.07 -2.28 -25.37
CA LYS A 16 16.42 -3.29 -26.21
C LYS A 16 14.93 -3.34 -25.86
N PRO A 17 14.01 -3.45 -26.84
CA PRO A 17 12.60 -3.66 -26.57
C PRO A 17 12.39 -4.89 -25.67
N LEU A 18 11.50 -4.77 -24.70
CA LEU A 18 11.05 -5.91 -23.89
C LEU A 18 10.04 -6.71 -24.71
N THR A 19 10.24 -8.03 -24.77
CA THR A 19 9.27 -8.96 -25.35
C THR A 19 8.37 -9.46 -24.22
N LEU A 20 7.10 -9.11 -24.28
CA LEU A 20 6.11 -9.57 -23.30
C LEU A 20 5.42 -10.85 -23.80
N PRO A 21 4.83 -11.63 -22.88
CA PRO A 21 3.96 -12.75 -23.25
C PRO A 21 2.89 -12.32 -24.28
N ASP A 22 2.55 -13.25 -25.17
CA ASP A 22 1.50 -13.08 -26.19
C ASP A 22 1.68 -11.85 -27.11
N GLY A 23 2.91 -11.36 -27.26
CA GLY A 23 3.20 -10.19 -28.09
C GLY A 23 2.70 -8.86 -27.48
N GLY A 24 2.43 -8.83 -26.18
CA GLY A 24 2.02 -7.63 -25.45
C GLY A 24 3.03 -6.49 -25.56
N ARG A 25 2.54 -5.24 -25.41
CA ARG A 25 3.38 -4.03 -25.43
C ARG A 25 3.40 -3.26 -24.11
N VAL A 26 2.44 -3.55 -23.22
CA VAL A 26 2.27 -2.91 -21.92
C VAL A 26 1.83 -3.97 -20.93
N ILE A 27 2.43 -3.95 -19.74
CA ILE A 27 1.91 -4.65 -18.55
C ILE A 27 1.22 -3.60 -17.70
N VAL A 28 -0.02 -3.88 -17.29
CA VAL A 28 -0.72 -3.13 -16.25
C VAL A 28 -0.70 -3.99 -15.00
N TRP A 29 -0.17 -3.44 -13.92
CA TRP A 29 -0.10 -4.12 -12.62
C TRP A 29 -0.85 -3.29 -11.57
N PRO A 30 -2.13 -3.59 -11.32
CA PRO A 30 -2.92 -2.89 -10.32
C PRO A 30 -2.45 -3.27 -8.93
N VAL A 31 -2.16 -2.27 -8.10
CA VAL A 31 -1.82 -2.43 -6.70
C VAL A 31 -2.87 -1.74 -5.84
N VAL A 32 -3.48 -2.47 -4.93
CA VAL A 32 -4.45 -1.95 -3.96
C VAL A 32 -3.77 -1.86 -2.60
N ASN A 33 -3.71 -0.66 -2.02
CA ASN A 33 -3.15 -0.45 -0.69
C ASN A 33 -4.20 -0.68 0.39
N LEU A 34 -3.91 -1.58 1.33
CA LEU A 34 -4.68 -1.74 2.57
C LEU A 34 -3.79 -1.30 3.73
N GLU A 35 -4.15 -0.18 4.34
CA GLU A 35 -3.31 0.48 5.34
C GLU A 35 -4.01 0.52 6.71
N GLU A 36 -3.27 0.30 7.79
CA GLU A 36 -3.68 0.57 9.17
C GLU A 36 -3.00 1.85 9.66
N TRP A 37 -3.80 2.86 10.05
CA TRP A 37 -3.29 4.15 10.52
C TRP A 37 -3.49 4.30 12.02
N ILE A 38 -2.58 5.03 12.68
CA ILE A 38 -2.64 5.29 14.13
C ILE A 38 -3.31 6.65 14.37
N PRO A 39 -4.51 6.71 14.99
CA PRO A 39 -5.27 7.96 15.14
C PRO A 39 -4.63 8.97 16.11
N THR A 40 -3.73 8.50 16.98
CA THR A 40 -2.98 9.29 17.96
C THR A 40 -1.64 9.80 17.44
N GLU A 41 -1.33 9.57 16.17
CA GLU A 41 -0.12 10.09 15.51
C GLU A 41 -0.51 11.05 14.36
N PRO A 42 0.41 11.91 13.90
CA PRO A 42 0.21 12.66 12.67
C PRO A 42 -0.13 11.72 11.51
N LEU A 43 -1.30 11.91 10.87
CA LEU A 43 -1.72 11.03 9.79
C LEU A 43 -0.76 11.10 8.59
N PRO A 44 -0.40 9.95 7.96
CA PRO A 44 0.58 9.91 6.88
C PRO A 44 0.18 10.72 5.64
N ARG A 45 -1.13 10.83 5.38
CA ARG A 45 -1.70 11.62 4.28
C ARG A 45 -2.99 12.29 4.75
N ARG A 46 -3.33 13.40 4.09
CA ARG A 46 -4.55 14.16 4.38
C ARG A 46 -5.22 14.55 3.07
N ILE A 47 -6.54 14.45 3.05
CA ILE A 47 -7.38 14.97 1.96
C ILE A 47 -7.89 16.38 2.27
N LEU A 48 -8.01 16.71 3.56
CA LEU A 48 -8.37 18.05 4.03
C LEU A 48 -7.18 18.66 4.77
N ILE A 49 -6.84 19.90 4.42
CA ILE A 49 -5.87 20.69 5.17
C ILE A 49 -6.62 21.34 6.34
N PRO A 50 -6.24 21.10 7.60
CA PRO A 50 -6.90 21.73 8.74
C PRO A 50 -6.81 23.27 8.68
N PRO A 51 -7.83 24.00 9.15
CA PRO A 51 -7.72 25.44 9.37
C PRO A 51 -6.65 25.73 10.43
N GLY A 52 -5.78 26.71 10.18
CA GLY A 52 -4.60 26.95 11.00
C GLY A 52 -3.47 25.99 10.61
N GLU A 53 -2.34 26.54 10.20
CA GLU A 53 -1.16 25.80 9.75
C GLU A 53 -0.79 24.68 10.74
N GLY A 54 -0.56 23.45 10.26
CA GLY A 54 0.01 22.37 11.07
C GLY A 54 -0.66 21.00 10.97
N SER A 55 -0.23 20.09 11.85
CA SER A 55 -0.83 18.77 12.07
C SER A 55 -1.59 18.79 13.39
N HIS A 56 -2.90 18.53 13.35
CA HIS A 56 -3.68 18.36 14.56
C HIS A 56 -3.74 16.87 14.88
N VAL A 57 -3.65 16.52 16.16
CA VAL A 57 -3.81 15.14 16.63
C VAL A 57 -4.80 15.15 17.80
N PRO A 58 -5.94 14.44 17.71
CA PRO A 58 -6.38 13.63 16.56
C PRO A 58 -6.88 14.50 15.39
N ASP A 59 -6.62 14.06 14.16
CA ASP A 59 -7.16 14.66 12.93
C ASP A 59 -8.46 13.96 12.52
N ILE A 60 -9.57 14.28 13.21
CA ILE A 60 -10.86 13.61 13.04
C ILE A 60 -11.38 13.66 11.59
N PRO A 61 -11.35 14.80 10.86
CA PRO A 61 -11.84 14.84 9.48
C PRO A 61 -11.09 13.88 8.54
N ASN A 62 -9.76 13.86 8.60
CA ASN A 62 -8.97 12.94 7.79
C ASN A 62 -9.09 11.49 8.29
N TRP A 63 -9.28 11.26 9.59
CA TRP A 63 -9.55 9.94 10.15
C TRP A 63 -10.85 9.33 9.60
N CYS A 64 -11.92 10.12 9.50
CA CYS A 64 -13.18 9.65 8.90
C CYS A 64 -13.02 9.27 7.42
N TRP A 65 -12.18 10.00 6.68
CA TRP A 65 -11.84 9.63 5.30
C TRP A 65 -11.04 8.33 5.23
N TYR A 66 -10.07 8.13 6.13
CA TYR A 66 -9.35 6.87 6.27
C TYR A 66 -10.30 5.69 6.53
N GLU A 67 -11.20 5.83 7.53
CA GLU A 67 -12.18 4.80 7.91
C GLU A 67 -13.11 4.40 6.74
N TYR A 68 -13.41 5.31 5.82
CA TYR A 68 -14.20 4.99 4.64
C TYR A 68 -13.54 3.90 3.77
N GLY A 69 -12.21 3.88 3.69
CA GLY A 69 -11.46 2.94 2.86
C GLY A 69 -11.75 1.49 3.22
N MET A 70 -11.54 1.13 4.49
CA MET A 70 -11.73 -0.25 4.98
C MET A 70 -13.21 -0.61 5.17
N ARG A 71 -14.09 0.37 5.42
CA ARG A 71 -15.53 0.12 5.64
C ARG A 71 -16.34 0.01 4.36
N ILE A 72 -16.01 0.79 3.33
CA ILE A 72 -16.86 0.96 2.13
C ILE A 72 -16.03 0.88 0.85
N GLY A 73 -14.90 1.60 0.80
CA GLY A 73 -14.10 1.75 -0.41
C GLY A 73 -13.62 0.42 -0.98
N ILE A 74 -13.06 -0.45 -0.14
CA ILE A 74 -12.49 -1.72 -0.56
C ILE A 74 -13.52 -2.63 -1.23
N TRP A 75 -14.74 -2.72 -0.69
CA TRP A 75 -15.80 -3.57 -1.25
C TRP A 75 -16.23 -3.12 -2.65
N ARG A 76 -16.23 -1.80 -2.91
CA ARG A 76 -16.50 -1.25 -4.23
C ARG A 76 -15.37 -1.55 -5.21
N LEU A 77 -14.12 -1.43 -4.77
CA LEU A 77 -12.95 -1.76 -5.60
C LEU A 77 -12.94 -3.25 -5.97
N MET A 78 -13.20 -4.12 -5.00
CA MET A 78 -13.30 -5.56 -5.24
C MET A 78 -14.39 -5.89 -6.27
N ALA A 79 -15.56 -5.25 -6.17
CA ALA A 79 -16.65 -5.46 -7.12
C ALA A 79 -16.26 -5.07 -8.55
N VAL A 80 -15.63 -3.90 -8.74
CA VAL A 80 -15.20 -3.42 -10.07
C VAL A 80 -14.09 -4.29 -10.64
N LEU A 81 -13.06 -4.62 -9.85
CA LEU A 81 -11.96 -5.46 -10.32
C LEU A 81 -12.44 -6.86 -10.74
N LYS A 82 -13.40 -7.41 -9.98
CA LYS A 82 -14.07 -8.67 -10.35
C LYS A 82 -14.85 -8.55 -11.65
N GLU A 83 -15.58 -7.45 -11.87
CA GLU A 83 -16.33 -7.21 -13.12
C GLU A 83 -15.42 -7.24 -14.35
N PHE A 84 -14.21 -6.67 -14.23
CA PHE A 84 -13.23 -6.66 -15.31
C PHE A 84 -12.29 -7.88 -15.34
N ALA A 85 -12.52 -8.88 -14.48
CA ALA A 85 -11.66 -10.06 -14.34
C ALA A 85 -10.17 -9.71 -14.09
N ILE A 86 -9.93 -8.69 -13.26
CA ILE A 86 -8.61 -8.21 -12.89
C ILE A 86 -8.28 -8.68 -11.47
N THR A 87 -7.17 -9.40 -11.32
CA THR A 87 -6.60 -9.78 -10.02
C THR A 87 -5.46 -8.81 -9.67
N PRO A 88 -5.64 -7.92 -8.68
CA PRO A 88 -4.58 -7.01 -8.23
C PRO A 88 -3.61 -7.71 -7.28
N THR A 89 -2.48 -7.05 -7.03
CA THR A 89 -1.66 -7.29 -5.84
C THR A 89 -2.11 -6.34 -4.73
N VAL A 90 -2.16 -6.84 -3.50
CA VAL A 90 -2.47 -6.07 -2.30
C VAL A 90 -1.18 -5.68 -1.61
N SER A 91 -0.93 -4.38 -1.51
CA SER A 91 0.12 -3.82 -0.67
C SER A 91 -0.44 -3.57 0.72
N LEU A 92 -0.19 -4.47 1.67
CA LEU A 92 -0.89 -4.52 2.97
C LEU A 92 0.06 -4.26 4.15
N ASN A 93 -0.36 -3.41 5.11
CA ASN A 93 0.31 -3.38 6.41
C ASN A 93 0.01 -4.68 7.18
N ALA A 94 1.01 -5.30 7.80
CA ALA A 94 0.82 -6.59 8.45
C ALA A 94 -0.36 -6.62 9.43
N THR A 95 -0.52 -5.59 10.24
CA THR A 95 -1.61 -5.49 11.24
C THR A 95 -3.02 -5.44 10.66
N VAL A 96 -3.19 -5.21 9.36
CA VAL A 96 -4.51 -5.26 8.71
C VAL A 96 -5.16 -6.64 8.88
N VAL A 97 -4.37 -7.71 8.93
CA VAL A 97 -4.91 -9.08 9.13
C VAL A 97 -5.55 -9.24 10.52
N ASP A 98 -5.13 -8.43 11.49
CA ASP A 98 -5.67 -8.47 12.86
C ASP A 98 -6.83 -7.49 13.04
N VAL A 99 -6.69 -6.28 12.49
CA VAL A 99 -7.61 -5.16 12.72
C VAL A 99 -8.80 -5.19 11.76
N TYR A 100 -8.58 -5.65 10.52
CA TYR A 100 -9.60 -5.77 9.49
C TYR A 100 -9.59 -7.17 8.84
N PRO A 101 -9.75 -8.26 9.64
CA PRO A 101 -9.62 -9.63 9.15
C PRO A 101 -10.61 -9.94 8.02
N GLU A 102 -11.82 -9.39 8.07
CA GLU A 102 -12.84 -9.59 7.02
C GLU A 102 -12.36 -9.10 5.65
N VAL A 103 -11.64 -7.97 5.62
CA VAL A 103 -11.09 -7.40 4.38
C VAL A 103 -9.92 -8.24 3.87
N ALA A 104 -9.01 -8.64 4.76
CA ALA A 104 -7.87 -9.49 4.40
C ALA A 104 -8.35 -10.85 3.87
N GLU A 105 -9.28 -11.50 4.57
CA GLU A 105 -9.86 -12.77 4.13
C GLU A 105 -10.58 -12.65 2.79
N ALA A 106 -11.30 -11.55 2.54
CA ALA A 106 -11.98 -11.34 1.27
C ALA A 106 -10.98 -11.22 0.11
N ALA A 107 -9.88 -10.48 0.30
CA ALA A 107 -8.81 -10.38 -0.69
C ALA A 107 -8.16 -11.76 -0.96
N LEU A 108 -7.88 -12.54 0.08
CA LEU A 108 -7.30 -13.88 -0.07
C LEU A 108 -8.26 -14.83 -0.79
N LYS A 109 -9.55 -14.84 -0.43
CA LYS A 109 -10.59 -15.64 -1.11
C LYS A 109 -10.79 -15.23 -2.57
N ALA A 110 -10.44 -13.99 -2.93
CA ALA A 110 -10.47 -13.48 -4.29
C ALA A 110 -9.16 -13.74 -5.07
N ASP A 111 -8.22 -14.50 -4.50
CA ASP A 111 -6.92 -14.83 -5.10
C ASP A 111 -6.01 -13.60 -5.31
N TRP A 112 -6.18 -12.56 -4.50
CA TRP A 112 -5.32 -11.37 -4.57
C TRP A 112 -3.96 -11.67 -3.92
N GLU A 113 -2.87 -11.32 -4.59
CA GLU A 113 -1.50 -11.56 -4.10
C GLU A 113 -1.16 -10.61 -2.94
N PHE A 114 -0.63 -11.11 -1.83
CA PHE A 114 -0.22 -10.27 -0.71
C PHE A 114 1.25 -9.83 -0.84
N LEU A 115 1.46 -8.52 -0.81
CA LEU A 115 2.74 -7.84 -0.77
C LEU A 115 2.85 -7.06 0.54
N GLY A 116 3.91 -7.34 1.31
CA GLY A 116 4.14 -6.67 2.59
C GLY A 116 4.44 -5.18 2.43
N HIS A 117 3.71 -4.35 3.18
CA HIS A 117 3.82 -2.89 3.15
C HIS A 117 4.13 -2.32 4.53
N SER A 118 5.14 -2.86 5.23
CA SER A 118 5.47 -2.55 6.64
C SER A 118 4.46 -3.12 7.65
N TYR A 119 4.81 -3.08 8.93
CA TYR A 119 3.99 -3.68 9.98
C TYR A 119 2.71 -2.87 10.24
N VAL A 120 2.85 -1.55 10.35
CA VAL A 120 1.80 -0.52 10.45
C VAL A 120 2.17 0.63 9.51
N GLN A 121 1.23 1.51 9.14
CA GLN A 121 1.52 2.62 8.22
C GLN A 121 2.42 3.69 8.87
N LYS A 122 3.73 3.51 8.73
CA LYS A 122 4.75 4.44 9.23
C LYS A 122 5.94 4.49 8.29
N ALA A 123 6.58 5.67 8.18
CA ALA A 123 7.77 5.82 7.35
C ALA A 123 8.94 5.03 7.95
N MET A 124 9.63 4.24 7.11
CA MET A 124 10.67 3.30 7.56
C MET A 124 11.83 3.97 8.31
N PHE A 125 12.25 5.16 7.87
CA PHE A 125 13.32 5.93 8.53
C PHE A 125 12.97 6.48 9.92
N LEU A 126 11.71 6.35 10.36
CA LEU A 126 11.24 6.71 11.71
C LEU A 126 11.19 5.49 12.65
N LEU A 127 11.57 4.30 12.17
CA LEU A 127 11.60 3.08 12.96
C LEU A 127 12.96 2.95 13.64
N ASP A 128 12.96 2.45 14.88
CA ASP A 128 14.19 2.19 15.63
C ASP A 128 15.00 1.05 14.99
N ASP A 129 14.31 0.03 14.46
CA ASP A 129 14.90 -1.10 13.75
C ASP A 129 14.08 -1.45 12.49
N GLU A 130 14.58 -1.01 11.32
CA GLU A 130 13.96 -1.31 10.02
C GLU A 130 14.00 -2.80 9.68
N ARG A 131 15.05 -3.51 10.10
CA ARG A 131 15.23 -4.94 9.81
C ARG A 131 14.20 -5.76 10.57
N GLU A 132 14.05 -5.51 11.86
CA GLU A 132 13.04 -6.17 12.69
C GLU A 132 11.65 -5.94 12.09
N ALA A 133 11.32 -4.70 11.71
CA ALA A 133 10.04 -4.36 11.12
C ALA A 133 9.76 -5.16 9.82
N ILE A 134 10.76 -5.33 8.95
CA ILE A 134 10.64 -6.13 7.71
C ILE A 134 10.37 -7.61 8.04
N PHE A 135 11.17 -8.21 8.91
CA PHE A 135 11.01 -9.63 9.26
C PHE A 135 9.67 -9.89 9.93
N LYS A 136 9.30 -9.06 10.91
CA LYS A 136 8.02 -9.15 11.60
C LYS A 136 6.84 -9.02 10.62
N THR A 137 6.91 -8.09 9.67
CA THR A 137 5.90 -7.94 8.62
C THR A 137 5.78 -9.22 7.80
N ALA A 138 6.91 -9.74 7.31
CA ALA A 138 6.94 -10.92 6.45
C ALA A 138 6.51 -12.21 7.15
N GLU A 139 6.74 -12.34 8.47
CA GLU A 139 6.29 -13.49 9.25
C GLU A 139 4.78 -13.44 9.53
N HIS A 140 4.22 -12.24 9.71
CA HIS A 140 2.84 -12.06 10.12
C HIS A 140 1.82 -12.19 8.98
N ILE A 141 2.24 -12.01 7.73
CA ILE A 141 1.36 -12.06 6.55
C ILE A 141 1.48 -13.35 5.73
N LYS A 142 2.31 -14.29 6.17
CA LYS A 142 2.45 -15.63 5.57
C LYS A 142 1.31 -16.54 5.97
#